data_AF-A0A948Z489-F1
#
_entry.id   AF-A0A948Z489-F1
#
_cell.length_a   1.000
_cell.length_b   1.000
_cell.length_c   1.000
_cell.angle_alpha   90.00
_cell.angle_beta   90.00
_cell.angle_gamma   90.00
#
_symmetry.space_group_name_H-M   'P 1'
#
loop_
_entity.id
_entity.type
_entity.pdbx_description
1 polymer ?
#
loop_
_entity_poly.entity_id
_entity_poly.type
_entity_poly.pdbx_seq_one_letter_code
_entity_poly.pdbx_strand_id
1 'polypeptide(L)'
;MISSIESAGELYADEHLPDPIEYLKEVMAQRGLRNMDLKADIGSSGNISSVLNRRKPLSLRMIRNLHQHFNIPAKILIQPYNCR
;
A
#
# COMPACT_ATOMS: atom_id res chain seq x y z
N MET A 1 -4.52 1.65 44.07
CA MET A 1 -3.36 1.20 43.28
C MET A 1 -3.90 0.43 42.08
N ILE A 2 -3.73 1.03 40.90
CA ILE A 2 -3.84 0.46 39.55
C ILE A 2 -5.05 -0.45 39.30
N SER A 3 -6.23 0.14 39.11
CA SER A 3 -7.33 -0.50 38.40
C SER A 3 -7.45 0.12 37.00
N SER A 4 -7.53 -0.74 35.99
CA SER A 4 -7.94 -0.43 34.61
C SER A 4 -6.85 0.12 33.68
N ILE A 5 -5.84 -0.71 33.41
CA ILE A 5 -5.20 -0.73 32.09
C ILE A 5 -5.85 -1.87 31.31
N GLU A 6 -7.12 -1.68 30.94
CA GLU A 6 -7.83 -2.55 29.99
C GLU A 6 -8.67 -1.65 29.09
N SER A 7 -8.00 -0.88 28.24
CA SER A 7 -8.62 -0.15 27.12
C SER A 7 -7.56 0.11 26.03
N ALA A 8 -6.76 -0.90 25.73
CA ALA A 8 -5.72 -0.85 24.70
C ALA A 8 -6.10 -1.72 23.50
N GLY A 9 -7.31 -1.53 22.96
CA GLY A 9 -7.78 -2.33 21.83
C GLY A 9 -8.74 -1.63 20.86
N GLU A 10 -9.18 -0.40 21.14
CA GLU A 10 -10.26 0.25 20.38
C GLU A 10 -9.91 1.69 19.98
N LEU A 11 -8.64 1.95 19.64
CA LEU A 11 -8.23 3.26 19.12
C LEU A 11 -7.71 3.09 17.69
N TYR A 12 -8.63 3.33 16.75
CA TYR A 12 -8.37 3.64 15.33
C TYR A 12 -7.92 2.48 14.44
N ALA A 13 -8.70 1.40 14.35
CA ALA A 13 -8.83 0.79 13.03
C ALA A 13 -9.57 1.84 12.17
N ASP A 14 -8.80 2.64 11.44
CA ASP A 14 -9.31 3.66 10.52
C ASP A 14 -10.14 2.91 9.45
N GLU A 15 -11.45 2.77 9.70
CA GLU A 15 -12.42 1.95 8.93
C GLU A 15 -12.53 2.38 7.45
N HIS A 16 -11.78 3.41 7.05
CA HIS A 16 -11.84 4.05 5.75
C HIS A 16 -10.45 4.27 5.12
N LEU A 17 -9.45 3.46 5.45
CA LEU A 17 -8.21 3.49 4.67
C LEU A 17 -8.48 3.02 3.23
N PRO A 18 -7.93 3.72 2.21
CA PRO A 18 -8.16 3.37 0.82
C PRO A 18 -7.48 2.05 0.45
N ASP A 19 -7.98 1.40 -0.59
CA ASP A 19 -7.33 0.24 -1.18
C ASP A 19 -5.90 0.61 -1.64
N PRO A 20 -4.86 -0.17 -1.27
CA PRO A 20 -3.47 0.15 -1.60
C PRO A 20 -3.20 0.39 -3.08
N ILE A 21 -3.88 -0.39 -3.94
CA ILE A 21 -3.67 -0.38 -5.38
C ILE A 21 -4.41 0.78 -6.03
N GLU A 22 -5.63 1.11 -5.57
CA GLU A 22 -6.30 2.33 -6.05
C GLU A 22 -5.54 3.59 -5.61
N TYR A 23 -5.09 3.66 -4.35
CA TYR A 23 -4.29 4.80 -3.88
C TYR A 23 -2.99 4.95 -4.69
N LEU A 24 -2.31 3.85 -4.99
CA LEU A 24 -1.12 3.88 -5.86
C LEU A 24 -1.46 4.44 -7.26
N LYS A 25 -2.57 4.03 -7.87
CA LYS A 25 -3.00 4.54 -9.17
C LYS A 25 -3.35 6.02 -9.14
N GLU A 26 -4.00 6.49 -8.07
CA GLU A 26 -4.29 7.92 -7.87
C GLU A 26 -2.99 8.72 -7.80
N VAL A 27 -2.01 8.25 -7.03
CA VAL A 27 -0.66 8.86 -6.96
C VAL A 27 0.00 8.88 -8.32
N MET A 28 -0.10 7.78 -9.09
CA MET A 28 0.42 7.74 -10.45
C MET A 28 -0.27 8.76 -11.36
N ALA A 29 -1.59 8.85 -11.31
CA ALA A 29 -2.37 9.79 -12.12
C ALA A 29 -2.04 11.25 -11.77
N GLN A 30 -2.01 11.60 -10.49
CA GLN A 30 -1.71 12.95 -10.00
C GLN A 30 -0.29 13.40 -10.36
N ARG A 31 0.67 12.47 -10.41
CA ARG A 31 2.08 12.77 -10.68
C ARG A 31 2.50 12.45 -12.12
N GLY A 32 1.59 12.00 -12.98
CA GLY A 32 1.88 11.61 -14.36
C GLY A 32 2.83 10.41 -14.49
N LEU A 33 2.87 9.51 -13.50
CA LEU A 33 3.74 8.34 -13.50
C LEU A 33 3.19 7.27 -14.46
N ARG A 34 4.11 6.62 -15.17
CA ARG A 34 3.83 5.47 -16.03
C ARG A 34 4.25 4.19 -15.32
N ASN A 35 3.76 3.06 -15.82
CA ASN A 35 4.14 1.75 -15.29
C ASN A 35 5.67 1.53 -15.26
N MET A 36 6.42 2.12 -16.19
CA MET A 36 7.88 2.00 -16.24
C MET A 36 8.59 2.71 -15.09
N ASP A 37 7.97 3.71 -14.49
CA ASP A 37 8.54 4.47 -13.39
C ASP A 37 8.49 3.66 -12.07
N LEU A 38 7.64 2.63 -11.99
CA LEU A 38 7.55 1.68 -10.87
C LEU A 38 8.60 0.55 -10.92
N LYS A 39 9.45 0.52 -11.95
CA LYS A 39 10.37 -0.61 -12.19
C LYS A 39 11.38 -0.78 -11.06
N ALA A 40 11.84 0.31 -10.45
CA ALA A 40 12.76 0.28 -9.31
C ALA A 40 12.11 -0.31 -8.05
N ASP A 41 10.80 -0.06 -7.86
CA ASP A 41 10.06 -0.43 -6.65
C ASP A 41 9.48 -1.84 -6.72
N ILE A 42 8.90 -2.19 -7.86
CA ILE A 42 8.12 -3.41 -8.07
C ILE A 42 8.92 -4.45 -8.86
N GLY A 43 9.72 -4.02 -9.83
CA GLY A 43 10.53 -4.88 -10.69
C GLY A 43 10.02 -4.92 -12.13
N SER A 44 9.98 -6.12 -12.73
CA SER A 44 9.63 -6.29 -14.16
C SER A 44 8.24 -5.74 -14.51
N SER A 45 8.04 -5.40 -15.79
CA SER A 45 6.74 -4.97 -16.33
C SER A 45 5.61 -5.97 -16.06
N GLY A 46 5.92 -7.27 -16.10
CA GLY A 46 4.97 -8.34 -15.73
C GLY A 46 4.56 -8.29 -14.26
N ASN A 47 5.51 -8.04 -13.35
CA ASN A 47 5.20 -7.86 -11.92
C ASN A 47 4.39 -6.59 -11.68
N ILE A 48 4.75 -5.47 -12.31
CA ILE A 48 4.02 -4.21 -12.22
C ILE A 48 2.56 -4.41 -12.64
N SER A 49 2.34 -5.01 -13.81
CA SER A 49 1.00 -5.30 -14.30
C SER A 49 0.23 -6.23 -13.36
N SER A 50 0.88 -7.27 -12.83
CA SER A 50 0.24 -8.21 -11.90
C SER A 50 -0.20 -7.54 -10.61
N VAL A 51 0.61 -6.60 -10.08
CA VAL A 51 0.27 -5.83 -8.87
C VAL A 51 -0.86 -4.84 -9.15
N LEU A 52 -0.75 -4.03 -10.21
CA LEU A 52 -1.77 -3.02 -10.55
C LEU A 52 -3.14 -3.63 -10.91
N ASN A 53 -3.14 -4.87 -11.40
CA ASN A 53 -4.35 -5.64 -11.70
C ASN A 53 -4.77 -6.59 -10.57
N ARG A 54 -4.17 -6.49 -9.37
CA ARG A 54 -4.48 -7.33 -8.20
C ARG A 54 -4.35 -8.84 -8.43
N ARG A 55 -3.51 -9.27 -9.38
CA ARG A 55 -3.18 -10.70 -9.57
C ARG A 55 -2.11 -11.18 -8.62
N LYS A 56 -1.37 -10.24 -8.00
CA LYS A 56 -0.32 -10.52 -7.02
C LYS A 56 -0.35 -9.47 -5.91
N PRO A 57 -0.20 -9.88 -4.63
CA PRO A 57 -0.13 -8.95 -3.53
C PRO A 57 1.21 -8.19 -3.52
N LEU A 58 1.20 -7.01 -2.91
CA LEU A 58 2.41 -6.25 -2.59
C LEU A 58 3.24 -7.05 -1.58
N SER A 59 4.51 -7.27 -1.91
CA SER A 59 5.46 -7.81 -0.94
C SER A 59 5.94 -6.70 0.00
N LEU A 60 6.44 -7.09 1.18
CA LEU A 60 7.01 -6.13 2.14
C LEU A 60 8.16 -5.30 1.54
N ARG A 61 8.95 -5.88 0.64
CA ARG A 61 9.98 -5.16 -0.11
C ARG A 61 9.39 -4.05 -0.98
N MET A 62 8.33 -4.37 -1.72
CA MET A 62 7.62 -3.40 -2.57
C MET A 62 7.02 -2.28 -1.73
N ILE A 63 6.37 -2.62 -0.61
CA ILE A 63 5.78 -1.64 0.33
C ILE A 63 6.83 -0.63 0.80
N ARG A 64 8.00 -1.11 1.23
CA ARG A 64 9.10 -0.25 1.69
C ARG A 64 9.60 0.66 0.58
N ASN A 65 9.85 0.11 -0.61
CA ASN A 65 10.34 0.89 -1.75
C ASN A 65 9.33 1.97 -2.16
N LEU A 66 8.05 1.60 -2.32
CA LEU A 66 6.98 2.54 -2.68
C LEU A 66 6.81 3.65 -1.63
N HIS A 67 6.91 3.31 -0.34
CA HIS A 67 6.90 4.29 0.73
C HIS A 67 8.07 5.27 0.61
N GLN A 68 9.29 4.77 0.41
CA GLN A 68 10.49 5.60 0.36
C GLN A 68 10.54 6.49 -0.89
N HIS A 69 10.20 5.97 -2.06
CA HIS A 69 10.35 6.71 -3.32
C HIS A 69 9.15 7.59 -3.66
N PHE A 70 7.93 7.15 -3.34
CA PHE A 70 6.72 7.91 -3.67
C PHE A 70 6.09 8.61 -2.47
N ASN A 71 6.67 8.45 -1.27
CA ASN A 71 6.14 9.01 -0.02
C ASN A 71 4.69 8.58 0.25
N ILE A 72 4.34 7.34 -0.15
CA ILE A 72 3.02 6.76 0.06
C ILE A 72 2.98 6.19 1.48
N PRO A 73 2.01 6.54 2.35
CA PRO A 73 1.97 6.04 3.72
C PRO A 73 1.96 4.51 3.80
N ALA A 74 2.90 3.93 4.55
CA ALA A 74 2.98 2.49 4.74
C ALA A 74 1.70 1.90 5.35
N LYS A 75 0.99 2.68 6.20
CA LYS A 75 -0.30 2.30 6.77
C LYS A 75 -1.38 2.03 5.71
N ILE A 76 -1.30 2.70 4.55
CA ILE A 76 -2.19 2.44 3.42
C ILE A 76 -1.70 1.18 2.69
N LEU A 77 -0.41 1.12 2.35
CA LEU A 77 0.15 0.02 1.56
C LEU A 77 0.06 -1.37 2.21
N ILE A 78 -0.01 -1.43 3.54
CA ILE A 78 -0.13 -2.68 4.30
C ILE A 78 -1.59 -3.17 4.45
N GLN A 79 -2.58 -2.38 4.05
CA GLN A 79 -3.97 -2.77 4.18
C GLN A 79 -4.25 -4.07 3.41
N PRO A 80 -5.06 -4.97 3.98
CA PRO A 80 -5.47 -6.17 3.27
C PRO A 80 -6.36 -5.79 2.07
N TYR A 81 -6.14 -6.46 0.94
CA TYR A 81 -6.98 -6.32 -0.24
C TYR A 81 -7.05 -7.64 -1.00
N ASN A 82 -8.15 -7.85 -1.72
CA ASN A 82 -8.39 -9.10 -2.41
C ASN A 82 -7.59 -9.15 -3.71
N CYS A 83 -6.79 -10.21 -3.86
CA CYS A 83 -6.17 -10.57 -5.13
C CYS A 83 -7.11 -11.50 -5.91
N ARG A 84 -7.27 -11.25 -7.22
CA ARG A 84 -8.10 -12.04 -8.14
C ARG A 84 -7.27 -12.92 -9.05
#